data_AF-X0TJT5-F1
#
_entry.id   AF-X0TJT5-F1
#
_cell.length_a   1.000
_cell.length_b   1.000
_cell.length_c   1.000
_cell.angle_alpha   90.00
_cell.angle_beta   90.00
_cell.angle_gamma   90.00
#
_symmetry.space_group_name_H-M   'P 1'
#
loop_
_entity.id
_entity.type
_entity.pdbx_description
1 polymer ?
#
loop_
_entity_poly.entity_id
_entity_poly.type
_entity_poly.pdbx_seq_one_letter_code
_entity_poly.pdbx_strand_id
1 'polypeptide(L)'
;LCHMLKRLRQDVDGARSLTLRGGPEGEVLLIESDGEPIRYEIREQRVIRRAGPEQSSWTTSGGTIKCRIWAQAGEPIALEVRTCVSTSRDALRKEKLVRTHVLFLGGLRRRSPGR
;
A
#
# COMPACT_ATOMS: atom_id res chain seq x y z
N LEU A 1 4.53 8.62 9.59
CA LEU A 1 4.81 8.12 8.23
C LEU A 1 5.93 7.06 8.20
N CYS A 2 7.14 7.33 8.70
CA CYS A 2 8.25 6.36 8.63
C CYS A 2 7.94 5.00 9.29
N HIS A 3 7.27 4.99 10.45
CA HIS A 3 6.85 3.74 11.12
C HIS A 3 5.84 2.94 10.30
N MET A 4 4.88 3.62 9.65
CA MET A 4 3.90 2.98 8.76
C MET A 4 4.62 2.30 7.59
N LEU A 5 5.52 3.01 6.91
CA LEU A 5 6.26 2.46 5.77
C LEU A 5 7.17 1.30 6.17
N LYS A 6 7.78 1.35 7.35
CA LYS A 6 8.58 0.23 7.89
C LYS A 6 7.71 -1.01 8.11
N ARG A 7 6.51 -0.85 8.69
CA ARG A 7 5.57 -1.95 8.92
C ARG A 7 5.04 -2.51 7.59
N LEU A 8 4.64 -1.64 6.66
CA LEU A 8 4.16 -2.04 5.35
C LEU A 8 5.24 -2.78 4.55
N ARG A 9 6.50 -2.34 4.62
CA ARG A 9 7.63 -3.08 4.02
C ARG A 9 7.75 -4.49 4.59
N GLN A 10 7.70 -4.66 5.90
CA GLN A 10 7.74 -6.00 6.52
C GLN A 10 6.62 -6.90 6.02
N ASP A 11 5.40 -6.36 5.92
CA ASP A 11 4.25 -7.12 5.44
C ASP A 11 4.39 -7.49 3.95
N VAL A 12 4.88 -6.56 3.10
CA VAL A 12 5.09 -6.79 1.67
C VAL A 12 6.25 -7.76 1.41
N ASP A 13 7.33 -7.69 2.20
CA ASP A 13 8.48 -8.58 2.06
C ASP A 13 8.07 -10.05 2.28
N GLY A 14 7.12 -10.31 3.18
CA GLY A 14 6.54 -11.64 3.44
C GLY A 14 5.31 -11.99 2.59
N ALA A 15 4.90 -11.15 1.63
CA ALA A 15 3.69 -11.34 0.86
C ALA A 15 3.88 -12.37 -0.27
N ARG A 16 2.86 -13.22 -0.46
CA ARG A 16 2.68 -14.06 -1.64
C ARG A 16 1.98 -13.31 -2.78
N SER A 17 1.04 -12.44 -2.43
CA SER A 17 0.24 -11.69 -3.39
C SER A 17 -0.23 -10.38 -2.76
N LEU A 18 -0.54 -9.41 -3.63
CA LEU A 18 -1.13 -8.13 -3.28
C LEU A 18 -2.39 -7.91 -4.11
N THR A 19 -3.44 -7.41 -3.49
CA THR A 19 -4.64 -6.93 -4.18
C THR A 19 -4.97 -5.52 -3.70
N LEU A 20 -5.22 -4.60 -4.63
CA LEU A 20 -5.64 -3.24 -4.33
C LEU A 20 -7.04 -3.03 -4.89
N ARG A 21 -7.98 -2.63 -4.04
CA ARG A 21 -9.36 -2.30 -4.42
C ARG A 21 -9.62 -0.84 -4.11
N GLY A 22 -9.93 -0.04 -5.12
CA GLY A 22 -10.38 1.34 -4.94
C GLY A 22 -11.90 1.42 -4.82
N GLY A 23 -12.39 2.41 -4.07
CA GLY A 23 -13.81 2.74 -3.96
C GLY A 23 -14.02 4.17 -3.46
N PRO A 24 -15.28 4.64 -3.39
CA PRO A 24 -15.61 5.99 -2.91
C PRO A 24 -15.15 6.24 -1.47
N GLU A 25 -15.05 5.18 -0.67
CA GLU A 25 -14.61 5.21 0.73
C GLU A 25 -13.08 5.19 0.90
N GLY A 26 -12.31 5.13 -0.18
CA GLY A 26 -10.85 5.01 -0.17
C GLY A 26 -10.33 3.72 -0.82
N GLU A 27 -9.05 3.42 -0.59
CA GLU A 27 -8.38 2.24 -1.12
C GLU A 27 -8.25 1.17 -0.04
N VAL A 28 -8.44 -0.09 -0.40
CA VAL A 28 -8.17 -1.25 0.44
C VAL A 28 -7.06 -2.07 -0.21
N LEU A 29 -5.92 -2.15 0.47
CA LEU A 29 -4.82 -3.04 0.11
C LEU A 29 -4.93 -4.31 0.95
N LEU A 30 -5.06 -5.45 0.28
CA LEU A 30 -4.99 -6.78 0.87
C LEU A 30 -3.62 -7.37 0.56
N ILE A 31 -2.96 -7.85 1.61
CA ILE A 31 -1.66 -8.52 1.54
C ILE A 31 -1.90 -9.97 1.97
N GLU A 32 -1.72 -10.89 1.03
CA GLU A 32 -1.80 -12.33 1.29
C GLU A 32 -0.42 -12.84 1.67
N SER A 33 -0.34 -13.58 2.77
CA SER A 33 0.88 -14.22 3.25
C SER A 33 0.57 -15.69 3.60
N ASP A 34 1.57 -16.42 4.10
CA ASP A 34 1.39 -17.80 4.57
C ASP A 34 0.44 -17.90 5.78
N GLY A 35 0.27 -16.80 6.51
CA GLY A 35 -0.63 -16.70 7.66
C GLY A 35 -1.93 -15.96 7.34
N GLU A 36 -2.48 -15.29 8.34
CA GLU A 36 -3.69 -14.50 8.17
C GLU A 36 -3.48 -13.32 7.21
N PRO A 37 -4.48 -12.99 6.38
CA PRO A 37 -4.39 -11.87 5.46
C PRO A 37 -4.31 -10.55 6.22
N ILE A 38 -3.47 -9.65 5.72
CA ILE A 38 -3.29 -8.32 6.30
C ILE A 38 -4.07 -7.33 5.44
N ARG A 39 -4.91 -6.53 6.09
CA ARG A 39 -5.75 -5.53 5.42
C ARG A 39 -5.32 -4.12 5.80
N TYR A 40 -5.06 -3.31 4.79
CA TYR A 40 -4.80 -1.88 4.91
C TYR A 40 -5.97 -1.09 4.33
N GLU A 41 -6.62 -0.27 5.15
CA GLU A 41 -7.64 0.69 4.74
C GLU A 41 -7.01 2.07 4.67
N ILE A 42 -6.97 2.64 3.47
CA ILE A 42 -6.31 3.90 3.15
C ILE A 42 -7.40 4.90 2.78
N ARG A 43 -7.63 5.87 3.66
CA ARG A 43 -8.67 6.89 3.51
C ARG A 43 -8.09 8.25 3.76
N GLU A 44 -8.05 9.09 2.74
CA GLU A 44 -7.52 10.45 2.81
C GLU A 44 -6.17 10.51 3.56
N GLN A 45 -6.19 11.02 4.81
CA GLN A 45 -5.05 11.24 5.68
C GLN A 45 -4.85 10.13 6.72
N ARG A 46 -5.55 8.99 6.60
CA ARG A 46 -5.51 7.90 7.57
C ARG A 46 -5.26 6.56 6.90
N VAL A 47 -4.40 5.77 7.53
CA VAL A 47 -4.11 4.38 7.15
C VAL A 47 -4.38 3.50 8.36
N ILE A 48 -5.19 2.46 8.20
CA ILE A 48 -5.50 1.49 9.25
C ILE A 48 -5.05 0.10 8.76
N ARG A 49 -4.19 -0.56 9.53
CA ARG A 49 -3.78 -1.96 9.30
C ARG A 49 -4.52 -2.87 10.26
N ARG A 50 -5.05 -3.99 9.76
CA ARG A 50 -5.59 -5.10 10.53
C ARG A 50 -4.90 -6.39 10.13
N ALA A 51 -4.40 -7.15 11.10
CA ALA A 51 -3.83 -8.49 10.93
C ALA A 51 -4.32 -9.36 12.09
N GLY A 52 -5.35 -10.16 11.85
CA GLY A 52 -6.04 -10.87 12.91
C GLY A 52 -6.58 -9.93 13.99
N PRO A 53 -6.25 -10.17 15.28
CA PRO A 53 -6.64 -9.27 16.37
C PRO A 53 -5.78 -8.00 16.46
N GLU A 54 -4.65 -7.92 15.75
CA GLU A 54 -3.77 -6.74 15.77
C GLU A 54 -4.35 -5.63 14.91
N GLN A 55 -4.50 -4.43 15.49
CA GLN A 55 -4.82 -3.22 14.76
C GLN A 55 -3.77 -2.14 15.00
N SER A 56 -3.33 -1.51 13.92
CA SER A 56 -2.48 -0.31 13.94
C SER A 56 -3.12 0.79 13.10
N SER A 57 -2.92 2.05 13.48
CA SER A 57 -3.39 3.17 12.67
C SER A 57 -2.41 4.32 12.65
N TRP A 58 -2.35 5.01 11.52
CA TRP A 58 -1.48 6.15 11.30
C TRP A 58 -2.23 7.27 10.61
N THR A 59 -1.91 8.50 11.00
CA THR A 59 -2.42 9.72 10.35
C THR A 59 -1.27 10.42 9.62
N THR A 60 -1.55 10.94 8.43
CA THR A 60 -0.65 11.74 7.60
C THR A 60 -1.18 13.16 7.51
N SER A 61 -0.79 13.99 8.48
CA SER A 61 -1.23 15.39 8.54
C SER A 61 -0.89 16.14 7.25
N GLY A 62 -1.90 16.66 6.56
CA GLY A 62 -1.74 17.48 5.36
C GLY A 62 -1.37 16.72 4.08
N GLY A 63 -1.37 15.38 4.11
CA GLY A 63 -1.05 14.56 2.95
C GLY A 63 -1.91 13.31 2.82
N THR A 64 -2.15 12.90 1.58
CA THR A 64 -2.85 11.66 1.23
C THR A 64 -1.86 10.57 0.88
N ILE A 65 -2.21 9.33 1.23
CA ILE A 65 -1.49 8.14 0.76
C ILE A 65 -2.25 7.54 -0.41
N LYS A 66 -1.53 7.21 -1.47
CA LYS A 66 -2.05 6.46 -2.62
C LYS A 66 -1.19 5.25 -2.88
N CYS A 67 -1.82 4.14 -3.23
CA CYS A 67 -1.12 2.91 -3.55
C CYS A 67 -1.27 2.55 -5.03
N ARG A 68 -0.27 1.86 -5.56
CA ARG A 68 -0.34 1.23 -6.89
C ARG A 68 0.39 -0.09 -6.84
N ILE A 69 -0.25 -1.14 -7.36
CA ILE A 69 0.42 -2.42 -7.58
C ILE A 69 1.05 -2.42 -8.96
N TRP A 70 2.32 -2.80 -9.02
CA TRP A 70 3.04 -3.11 -10.24
C TRP A 70 2.99 -4.61 -10.46
N ALA A 71 2.61 -5.02 -11.66
CA ALA A 71 2.49 -6.42 -12.04
C ALA A 71 3.32 -6.73 -13.29
N GLN A 72 3.82 -7.95 -13.36
CA GLN A 72 4.51 -8.50 -14.52
C GLN A 72 3.80 -9.79 -14.94
N ALA A 73 3.36 -9.86 -16.20
CA ALA A 73 2.57 -10.98 -16.71
C ALA A 73 1.31 -11.30 -15.86
N GLY A 74 0.68 -10.27 -15.28
CA GLY A 74 -0.50 -10.41 -14.42
C GLY A 74 -0.20 -10.69 -12.95
N GLU A 75 1.05 -11.01 -12.60
CA GLU A 75 1.45 -11.32 -11.22
C GLU A 75 1.99 -10.06 -10.51
N PRO A 76 1.51 -9.72 -9.30
CA PRO A 76 2.04 -8.61 -8.52
C PRO A 76 3.53 -8.77 -8.19
N ILE A 77 4.35 -7.77 -8.50
CA ILE A 77 5.80 -7.77 -8.24
C ILE A 77 6.26 -6.67 -7.28
N ALA A 78 5.51 -5.57 -7.18
CA ALA A 78 5.80 -4.50 -6.24
C ALA A 78 4.58 -3.67 -5.87
N LEU A 79 4.65 -3.03 -4.70
CA LEU A 79 3.76 -1.98 -4.25
C LEU A 79 4.48 -0.64 -4.31
N GLU A 80 3.91 0.31 -5.04
CA GLU A 80 4.28 1.71 -4.95
C GLU A 80 3.37 2.43 -3.96
N VAL A 81 3.98 3.19 -3.05
CA VAL A 81 3.31 4.02 -2.05
C VAL A 81 3.69 5.48 -2.30
N ARG A 82 2.69 6.28 -2.68
CA ARG A 82 2.82 7.71 -2.95
C ARG A 82 2.27 8.51 -1.79
N THR A 83 3.02 9.51 -1.34
CA THR A 83 2.54 10.55 -0.44
C THR A 83 2.33 11.82 -1.24
N CYS A 84 1.08 12.28 -1.32
CA CYS A 84 0.70 13.51 -1.99
C CYS A 84 0.29 14.55 -0.95
N VAL A 85 0.47 15.83 -1.22
CA VAL A 85 -0.12 16.92 -0.44
C VAL A 85 -1.09 17.68 -1.32
N SER A 86 -2.27 18.01 -0.78
CA SER A 86 -3.23 18.86 -1.47
C SER A 86 -2.93 20.31 -1.13
N THR A 87 -2.66 21.13 -2.12
CA THR A 87 -2.64 22.59 -1.96
C THR A 87 -3.86 23.17 -2.66
N SER A 88 -4.69 23.90 -1.93
CA SER A 88 -5.77 24.71 -2.51
C SER A 88 -5.27 26.14 -2.69
N ARG A 89 -5.18 26.59 -3.94
CA ARG A 89 -5.14 28.01 -4.28
C ARG A 89 -6.24 28.23 -5.31
N ASP A 90 -7.12 29.20 -5.03
CA ASP A 90 -8.10 29.72 -5.99
C ASP A 90 -8.96 28.64 -6.66
N ALA A 91 -9.76 27.93 -5.87
CA ALA A 91 -10.71 26.86 -6.27
C ALA A 91 -10.11 25.62 -6.97
N LEU A 92 -8.82 25.62 -7.31
CA LEU A 92 -8.12 24.48 -7.89
C LEU A 92 -7.39 23.69 -6.80
N ARG A 93 -7.93 22.50 -6.47
CA ARG A 93 -7.23 21.52 -5.63
C ARG A 93 -6.17 20.82 -6.49
N LYS A 94 -4.91 21.22 -6.35
CA LYS A 94 -3.78 20.52 -6.98
C LYS A 94 -3.13 19.59 -5.97
N GLU A 95 -2.99 18.32 -6.34
CA GLU A 95 -2.18 17.36 -5.61
C GLU A 95 -0.74 17.42 -6.08
N LYS A 96 0.20 17.58 -5.15
CA LYS A 96 1.63 17.52 -5.41
C LYS A 96 2.20 16.23 -4.80
N LEU A 97 2.88 15.43 -5.61
CA LEU A 97 3.65 14.30 -5.11
C LEU A 97 4.83 14.81 -4.26
N VAL A 98 4.94 14.32 -3.03
CA VAL A 98 6.03 14.66 -2.11
C VAL A 98 7.04 13.54 -2.01
N ARG A 99 6.58 12.29 -1.98
CA ARG A 99 7.45 11.13 -1.81
C ARG A 99 6.84 9.90 -2.46
N THR A 100 7.70 9.06 -3.03
CA THR A 100 7.36 7.73 -3.55
C THR A 100 8.28 6.70 -2.90
N HIS A 101 7.73 5.53 -2.55
CA HIS A 101 8.50 4.34 -2.20
C HIS A 101 8.00 3.17 -3.03
N VAL A 102 8.92 2.32 -3.46
CA VAL A 102 8.59 1.05 -4.12
C VAL A 102 9.06 -0.09 -3.23
N LEU A 103 8.14 -0.99 -2.92
CA LEU A 103 8.34 -2.16 -2.07
C LEU A 103 8.15 -3.39 -2.95
N PHE A 104 9.21 -4.16 -3.18
CA PHE A 104 9.15 -5.38 -3.98
C PHE A 104 8.65 -6.54 -3.13
N LEU A 105 7.83 -7.43 -3.69
CA LEU A 105 7.42 -8.63 -2.97
C LEU A 105 8.64 -9.55 -2.80
N GLY A 106 9.02 -9.83 -1.56
CA GLY A 106 10.13 -10.74 -1.25
C GLY A 106 9.79 -12.21 -1.45
N GLY A 107 8.49 -12.56 -1.39
CA GLY A 107 7.96 -13.91 -1.51
C GLY A 107 7.88 -14.49 -2.92
N LEU A 108 8.41 -13.81 -3.95
CA LEU A 108 8.57 -14.35 -5.31
C LEU A 108 9.64 -15.45 -5.31
N ARG A 109 9.35 -16.58 -4.65
CA ARG A 109 10.06 -17.84 -4.91
C ARG A 109 9.92 -18.08 -6.40
N ARG A 110 11.06 -18.12 -7.09
CA ARG A 110 11.21 -18.56 -8.48
C ARG A 110 10.25 -19.73 -8.72
N ARG A 111 9.08 -19.47 -9.31
CA ARG A 111 8.33 -20.53 -9.98
C ARG A 111 9.22 -20.90 -11.15
N SER A 112 10.03 -21.95 -10.97
CA SER A 112 10.70 -22.60 -12.09
C SER A 112 9.62 -22.84 -13.15
N PRO A 113 9.81 -22.41 -14.41
CA PRO A 113 8.88 -22.79 -15.45
C PRO A 113 8.85 -24.31 -15.47
N GLY A 114 7.68 -24.89 -15.16
CA GLY A 114 7.46 -26.32 -15.29
C GLY A 114 7.77 -26.70 -16.73
N ARG A 115 8.66 -27.69 -16.88
CA ARG A 115 9.02 -28.33 -18.14
C ARG A 115 7.82 -28.97 -18.80
#